data_AF-A0A8K0JWJ9-F1
#
_entry.id   AF-A0A8K0JWJ9-F1
#
_cell.length_a   1.000
_cell.length_b   1.000
_cell.length_c   1.000
_cell.angle_alpha   90.00
_cell.angle_beta   90.00
_cell.angle_gamma   90.00
#
_symmetry.space_group_name_H-M   'P 1'
#
loop_
_entity.id
_entity.type
_entity.pdbx_description
1 polymer ?
#
loop_
_entity_poly.entity_id
_entity_poly.type
_entity_poly.pdbx_seq_one_letter_code
_entity_poly.pdbx_strand_id
1 'polypeptide(L)'
;MFPVFSLVLDKDVSGKIALTYPELYKELSKGRSLSFKTFFMWVLISVYQGGVIMYGALVLFEDEFIHIVAISFSSLILTELIMVALNVRTWHHLMVLAELLSLGLYVLSLVLLKDYFDAEFIQTTDFLWKVLVITLVSCLPLYILKFLRKKFSPPSYSKLS
;
A
#
# COMPACT_ATOMS: atom_id res chain seq x y z
N MET A 1 3.41 1.01 10.21
CA MET A 1 4.70 1.53 9.65
C MET A 1 5.82 0.50 9.62
N PHE A 2 5.75 -0.61 10.37
CA PHE A 2 6.77 -1.68 10.32
C PHE A 2 7.08 -2.21 8.90
N PRO A 3 6.11 -2.35 7.97
CA PRO A 3 6.37 -2.84 6.63
C PRO A 3 7.35 -1.98 5.84
N VAL A 4 7.30 -0.65 6.01
CA VAL A 4 8.19 0.29 5.31
C VAL A 4 9.65 0.07 5.74
N PHE A 5 9.90 -0.20 7.01
CA PHE A 5 11.25 -0.53 7.47
C PHE A 5 11.70 -1.90 6.96
N SER A 6 10.78 -2.86 6.85
CA SER A 6 11.11 -4.16 6.29
C SER A 6 11.43 -4.10 4.78
N LEU A 7 10.95 -3.09 4.05
CA LEU A 7 11.30 -2.89 2.63
C LEU A 7 12.79 -2.60 2.42
N VAL A 8 13.51 -2.10 3.44
CA VAL A 8 14.98 -1.91 3.37
C VAL A 8 15.71 -3.23 3.15
N LEU A 9 15.10 -4.36 3.53
CA LEU A 9 15.65 -5.70 3.34
C LEU A 9 15.27 -6.33 2.00
N ASP A 10 14.38 -5.71 1.22
CA ASP A 10 13.97 -6.21 -0.10
C ASP A 10 15.11 -6.06 -1.11
N LYS A 11 15.25 -7.06 -1.99
CA LYS A 11 16.34 -7.12 -2.97
C LYS A 11 15.79 -7.39 -4.35
N ASP A 12 16.16 -6.57 -5.33
CA ASP A 12 15.74 -6.76 -6.72
C ASP A 12 16.40 -7.97 -7.38
N VAL A 13 17.68 -8.25 -7.08
CA VAL A 13 18.47 -9.36 -7.63
C VAL A 13 19.39 -9.97 -6.56
N SER A 14 19.80 -11.22 -6.74
CA SER A 14 20.78 -11.86 -5.85
C SER A 14 22.17 -11.23 -5.99
N GLY A 15 22.97 -11.29 -4.93
CA GLY A 15 24.33 -10.72 -4.94
C GLY A 15 25.24 -11.31 -6.02
N LYS A 16 25.06 -12.60 -6.36
CA LYS A 16 25.82 -13.24 -7.45
C LYS A 16 25.49 -12.60 -8.80
N ILE A 17 24.20 -12.42 -9.11
CA ILE A 17 23.74 -11.80 -10.36
C ILE A 17 24.21 -10.34 -10.44
N ALA A 18 24.14 -9.60 -9.33
CA ALA A 18 24.61 -8.22 -9.27
C ALA A 18 26.12 -8.10 -9.61
N LEU A 19 26.94 -9.06 -9.18
CA LEU A 19 28.38 -9.10 -9.50
C LEU A 19 28.64 -9.58 -10.94
N THR A 20 27.83 -10.49 -11.47
CA THR A 20 27.96 -10.98 -12.86
C THR A 20 27.58 -9.92 -13.89
N TYR A 21 26.61 -9.05 -13.58
CA TYR A 21 26.09 -8.04 -14.51
C TYR A 21 26.29 -6.59 -13.98
N PRO A 22 27.52 -6.03 -14.04
CA PRO A 22 27.80 -4.67 -13.56
C PRO A 22 27.05 -3.58 -14.35
N GLU A 23 26.55 -3.90 -15.54
CA GLU A 23 25.67 -3.04 -16.33
C GLU A 23 24.38 -2.65 -15.60
N LEU A 24 23.85 -3.50 -14.70
CA LEU A 24 22.71 -3.18 -13.84
C LEU A 24 23.01 -1.96 -12.95
N TYR A 25 24.24 -1.85 -12.45
CA TYR A 25 24.66 -0.69 -11.65
C TYR A 25 24.79 0.57 -12.51
N LYS A 26 25.36 0.44 -13.72
CA LYS A 26 25.48 1.56 -14.68
C LYS A 26 24.11 2.13 -15.08
N GLU A 27 23.07 1.30 -15.14
CA GLU A 27 21.69 1.75 -15.39
C GLU A 27 21.15 2.64 -14.26
N LEU A 28 21.46 2.31 -12.99
CA LEU A 28 21.02 3.08 -11.82
C LEU A 28 21.64 4.48 -11.79
N SER A 29 22.90 4.62 -12.22
CA SER A 29 23.58 5.92 -12.30
C SER A 29 22.93 6.90 -13.29
N LYS A 30 22.03 6.44 -14.18
CA LYS A 30 21.30 7.32 -15.11
C LYS A 30 20.20 8.15 -14.43
N GLY A 31 19.96 7.97 -13.12
CA GLY A 31 19.00 8.78 -12.35
C GLY A 31 17.54 8.61 -12.76
N ARG A 32 17.21 7.55 -13.51
CA ARG A 32 15.86 7.34 -14.06
C ARG A 32 14.84 6.86 -13.02
N SER A 33 15.30 6.30 -11.92
CA SER A 33 14.44 5.75 -10.85
C SER A 33 13.81 6.84 -9.98
N LEU A 34 14.54 7.92 -9.71
CA LEU A 34 14.10 9.01 -8.82
C LEU A 34 14.28 10.35 -9.54
N SER A 35 13.26 10.71 -10.32
CA SER A 35 13.21 11.94 -11.11
C SER A 35 12.00 12.78 -10.71
N PHE A 36 11.95 14.06 -11.09
CA PHE A 36 10.77 14.89 -10.88
C PHE A 36 9.50 14.26 -11.46
N LYS A 37 9.61 13.58 -12.60
CA LYS A 37 8.49 12.85 -13.21
C LYS A 37 7.92 11.76 -12.30
N THR A 38 8.79 10.96 -11.67
CA THR A 38 8.34 9.89 -10.75
C THR A 38 7.80 10.46 -9.45
N PHE A 39 8.39 11.55 -8.95
CA PHE A 39 7.88 12.27 -7.78
C PHE A 39 6.46 12.80 -8.00
N PHE A 40 6.21 13.56 -9.07
CA PHE A 40 4.86 14.08 -9.36
C PHE A 40 3.84 12.97 -9.62
N MET A 41 4.28 11.86 -10.23
CA MET A 41 3.42 10.68 -10.39
C MET A 41 3.03 10.09 -9.03
N TRP A 42 3.96 9.97 -8.07
CA TRP A 42 3.64 9.53 -6.72
C TRP A 42 2.72 10.49 -5.98
N VAL A 43 2.95 11.81 -6.08
CA VAL A 43 2.06 12.82 -5.49
C VAL A 43 0.65 12.70 -6.04
N LEU A 44 0.49 12.55 -7.36
CA LEU A 44 -0.81 12.37 -7.99
C LEU A 44 -1.52 11.10 -7.48
N ILE A 45 -0.77 10.01 -7.32
CA ILE A 45 -1.29 8.75 -6.77
C ILE A 45 -1.77 8.96 -5.33
N SER A 46 -0.98 9.62 -4.47
CA SER A 46 -1.36 9.91 -3.08
C SER A 46 -2.60 10.80 -2.99
N VAL A 47 -2.70 11.85 -3.83
CA VAL A 47 -3.88 12.72 -3.90
C VAL A 47 -5.12 11.93 -4.35
N TYR A 48 -4.96 11.05 -5.34
CA TYR A 48 -6.04 10.18 -5.80
C TYR A 48 -6.52 9.24 -4.69
N GLN A 49 -5.63 8.52 -4.01
CA GLN A 49 -5.99 7.58 -2.94
C GLN A 49 -6.66 8.32 -1.77
N GLY A 50 -6.07 9.44 -1.33
CA GLY A 50 -6.65 10.26 -0.27
C GLY A 50 -8.04 10.80 -0.65
N GLY A 51 -8.21 11.26 -1.89
CA GLY A 51 -9.48 11.74 -2.42
C GLY A 51 -10.55 10.66 -2.48
N VAL A 52 -10.22 9.46 -2.99
CA VAL A 52 -11.14 8.32 -3.04
C VAL A 52 -11.57 7.88 -1.64
N ILE A 53 -10.63 7.80 -0.69
CA ILE A 53 -10.94 7.42 0.69
C ILE A 53 -11.86 8.44 1.34
N MET A 54 -11.54 9.74 1.24
CA MET A 54 -12.32 10.78 1.90
C MET A 54 -13.69 10.94 1.26
N TYR A 55 -13.76 11.06 -0.07
CA TYR A 55 -15.03 11.20 -0.77
C TYR A 55 -15.89 9.95 -0.64
N GLY A 56 -15.29 8.75 -0.71
CA GLY A 56 -15.96 7.49 -0.49
C GLY A 56 -16.55 7.38 0.92
N ALA A 57 -15.81 7.80 1.95
CA ALA A 57 -16.30 7.79 3.32
C ALA A 57 -17.47 8.77 3.53
N LEU A 58 -17.42 9.97 2.93
CA LEU A 58 -18.49 10.97 3.02
C LEU A 58 -19.76 10.54 2.27
N VAL A 59 -19.63 9.93 1.10
CA VAL A 59 -20.79 9.49 0.30
C VAL A 59 -21.44 8.24 0.88
N LEU A 60 -20.66 7.33 1.47
CA LEU A 60 -21.18 6.09 2.04
C LEU A 60 -21.69 6.23 3.48
N PHE A 61 -21.45 7.36 4.14
CA PHE A 61 -21.93 7.64 5.50
C PHE A 61 -22.37 9.09 5.67
N GLU A 62 -23.67 9.26 5.88
CA GLU A 62 -24.28 10.57 6.15
C GLU A 62 -24.68 10.74 7.63
N ASP A 63 -24.51 9.72 8.47
CA ASP A 63 -25.17 9.67 9.78
C ASP A 63 -24.33 10.24 10.95
N GLU A 64 -23.03 9.93 11.05
CA GLU A 64 -22.17 10.43 12.15
C GLU A 64 -20.70 10.65 11.77
N PHE A 65 -20.10 11.72 12.29
CA PHE A 65 -18.69 12.07 12.05
C PHE A 65 -17.72 11.00 12.54
N ILE A 66 -18.00 10.37 13.69
CA ILE A 66 -17.15 9.32 14.27
C ILE A 66 -17.07 8.11 13.33
N HIS A 67 -18.18 7.74 12.68
CA HIS A 67 -18.24 6.66 11.71
C HIS A 67 -17.42 6.97 10.45
N ILE A 68 -17.48 8.21 9.95
CA ILE A 68 -16.67 8.67 8.81
C ILE A 68 -15.18 8.58 9.13
N VAL A 69 -14.77 9.00 10.34
CA VAL A 69 -13.36 8.89 10.79
C VAL A 69 -12.95 7.42 10.90
N ALA A 70 -13.79 6.57 11.47
CA ALA A 70 -13.51 5.13 11.61
C ALA A 70 -13.27 4.46 10.25
N ILE A 71 -14.14 4.72 9.28
CA ILE A 71 -14.05 4.09 7.96
C ILE A 71 -12.89 4.63 7.15
N SER A 72 -12.69 5.94 7.15
CA SER A 72 -11.58 6.56 6.41
C SER A 72 -10.24 6.10 6.97
N PHE A 73 -10.08 6.05 8.30
CA PHE A 73 -8.86 5.57 8.94
C PHE A 73 -8.62 4.08 8.67
N SER A 74 -9.66 3.25 8.77
CA SER A 74 -9.60 1.81 8.42
C SER A 74 -9.16 1.61 6.98
N SER A 75 -9.81 2.30 6.06
CA SER A 75 -9.56 2.17 4.62
C SER A 75 -8.16 2.65 4.27
N LEU A 76 -7.66 3.71 4.93
CA LEU A 76 -6.31 4.20 4.75
C LEU A 76 -5.27 3.17 5.20
N ILE A 77 -5.41 2.61 6.40
CA ILE A 77 -4.44 1.62 6.90
C ILE A 77 -4.43 0.37 6.02
N LEU A 78 -5.61 -0.15 5.66
CA LEU A 78 -5.70 -1.31 4.78
C LEU A 78 -5.17 -1.04 3.38
N THR A 79 -5.46 0.15 2.82
CA THR A 79 -4.90 0.59 1.52
C THR A 79 -3.38 0.57 1.56
N GLU A 80 -2.77 1.14 2.59
CA GLU A 80 -1.31 1.20 2.71
C GLU A 80 -0.69 -0.18 2.91
N LEU A 81 -1.27 -1.03 3.76
CA LEU A 81 -0.79 -2.42 3.95
C LEU A 81 -0.87 -3.21 2.64
N ILE A 82 -2.03 -3.21 1.96
CA ILE A 82 -2.20 -3.88 0.67
C ILE A 82 -1.22 -3.32 -0.37
N MET A 83 -1.06 -2.01 -0.42
CA MET A 83 -0.13 -1.37 -1.34
C MET A 83 1.31 -1.83 -1.07
N VAL A 84 1.74 -1.90 0.19
CA VAL A 84 3.07 -2.42 0.55
C VAL A 84 3.20 -3.90 0.15
N ALA A 85 2.25 -4.76 0.54
CA ALA A 85 2.24 -6.18 0.20
C ALA A 85 2.35 -6.44 -1.31
N LEU A 86 1.69 -5.61 -2.13
CA LEU A 86 1.74 -5.68 -3.61
C LEU A 86 3.02 -5.07 -4.22
N ASN A 87 3.79 -4.30 -3.45
CA ASN A 87 5.07 -3.73 -3.88
C ASN A 87 6.27 -4.61 -3.55
N VAL A 88 6.17 -5.48 -2.53
CA VAL A 88 7.23 -6.41 -2.16
C VAL A 88 7.58 -7.35 -3.31
N ARG A 89 8.89 -7.50 -3.59
CA ARG A 89 9.37 -8.50 -4.55
C ARG A 89 9.74 -9.81 -3.89
N THR A 90 10.46 -9.75 -2.77
CA THR A 90 10.94 -10.94 -2.07
C THR A 90 10.26 -11.08 -0.71
N TRP A 91 9.44 -12.13 -0.59
CA TRP A 91 8.81 -12.48 0.67
C TRP A 91 9.82 -13.17 1.58
N HIS A 92 10.19 -12.48 2.65
CA HIS A 92 10.99 -13.03 3.74
C HIS A 92 10.17 -12.98 5.04
N HIS A 93 10.50 -13.85 6.00
CA HIS A 93 9.69 -14.02 7.21
C HIS A 93 9.48 -12.72 8.01
N LEU A 94 10.48 -11.82 8.05
CA LEU A 94 10.35 -10.54 8.75
C LEU A 94 9.34 -9.60 8.09
N MET A 95 9.22 -9.62 6.76
CA MET A 95 8.23 -8.82 6.05
C MET A 95 6.80 -9.26 6.40
N VAL A 96 6.55 -10.56 6.36
CA VAL A 96 5.25 -11.13 6.75
C VAL A 96 4.93 -10.77 8.19
N LEU A 97 5.91 -10.90 9.09
CA LEU A 97 5.74 -10.54 10.49
C LEU A 97 5.44 -9.04 10.66
N ALA A 98 6.12 -8.15 9.93
CA ALA A 98 5.91 -6.70 10.00
C ALA A 98 4.52 -6.29 9.50
N GLU A 99 4.03 -6.94 8.45
CA GLU A 99 2.68 -6.78 7.88
C GLU A 99 1.62 -7.21 8.91
N LEU A 100 1.73 -8.43 9.42
CA LEU A 100 0.81 -8.99 10.40
C LEU A 100 0.81 -8.23 11.73
N LEU A 101 1.98 -7.81 12.20
CA LEU A 101 2.11 -7.03 13.43
C LEU A 101 1.46 -5.65 13.28
N SER A 102 1.62 -5.00 12.12
CA SER A 102 0.95 -3.71 11.87
C SER A 102 -0.57 -3.85 11.79
N LEU A 103 -1.07 -4.89 11.11
CA LEU A 103 -2.49 -5.20 11.06
C LEU A 103 -3.02 -5.53 12.47
N GLY A 104 -2.29 -6.34 13.24
CA GLY A 104 -2.65 -6.74 14.60
C GLY A 104 -2.69 -5.57 15.57
N LEU A 105 -1.72 -4.66 15.52
CA LEU A 105 -1.74 -3.43 16.31
C LEU A 105 -2.90 -2.52 15.94
N TYR A 106 -3.25 -2.46 14.65
CA TYR A 106 -4.43 -1.73 14.21
C TYR A 106 -5.73 -2.33 14.79
N VAL A 107 -5.93 -3.64 14.65
CA VAL A 107 -7.10 -4.33 15.23
C VAL A 107 -7.15 -4.16 16.75
N LEU A 108 -6.00 -4.24 17.43
CA LEU A 108 -5.89 -4.00 18.86
C LEU A 108 -6.30 -2.56 19.23
N SER A 109 -5.93 -1.57 18.41
CA SER A 109 -6.30 -0.17 18.62
C SER A 109 -7.82 0.04 18.53
N LEU A 110 -8.51 -0.65 17.63
CA LEU A 110 -9.98 -0.59 17.52
C LEU A 110 -10.68 -1.14 18.77
N VAL A 111 -10.11 -2.17 19.42
CA VAL A 111 -10.71 -2.79 20.61
C VAL A 111 -10.38 -2.02 21.90
N LEU A 112 -9.21 -1.39 21.96
CA LEU A 112 -8.76 -0.61 23.12
C LEU A 112 -9.39 0.79 23.16
N LEU A 113 -9.50 1.49 22.03
CA LEU A 113 -9.99 2.88 21.96
C LEU A 113 -11.50 2.96 21.75
N LYS A 114 -12.28 2.36 22.66
CA LYS A 114 -13.75 2.33 22.59
C LYS A 114 -14.40 3.72 22.70
N ASP A 115 -13.71 4.68 23.31
CA ASP A 115 -14.22 6.05 23.45
C ASP A 115 -14.19 6.84 22.12
N TYR A 116 -13.42 6.37 21.14
CA TYR A 116 -13.26 7.02 19.83
C TYR A 116 -13.86 6.21 18.68
N PHE A 117 -14.05 4.91 18.88
CA PHE A 117 -14.62 4.02 17.89
C PHE A 117 -15.79 3.26 18.48
N ASP A 118 -16.95 3.38 17.86
CA ASP A 118 -18.12 2.59 18.24
C ASP A 118 -17.87 1.12 17.90
N ALA A 119 -17.74 0.30 18.95
CA ALA A 119 -17.43 -1.12 18.84
C ALA A 119 -18.58 -1.95 18.26
N GLU A 120 -19.83 -1.51 18.42
CA GLU A 120 -20.99 -2.16 17.80
C GLU A 120 -21.01 -1.89 16.30
N PHE A 121 -20.71 -0.65 15.92
CA PHE A 121 -20.61 -0.23 14.53
C PHE A 121 -19.52 -0.98 13.76
N ILE A 122 -18.31 -1.14 14.34
CA ILE A 122 -17.19 -1.84 13.68
C ILE A 122 -17.53 -3.31 13.37
N GLN A 123 -18.32 -3.96 14.23
CA GLN A 123 -18.71 -5.36 14.02
C GLN A 123 -19.82 -5.53 12.99
N THR A 124 -20.42 -4.42 12.56
CA THR A 124 -21.52 -4.46 11.60
C THR A 124 -21.00 -4.81 10.21
N THR A 125 -21.76 -5.64 9.48
CA THR A 125 -21.43 -6.00 8.09
C THR A 125 -21.34 -4.78 7.19
N ASP A 126 -22.10 -3.72 7.51
CA ASP A 126 -22.11 -2.43 6.82
C ASP A 126 -20.73 -1.75 6.82
N PHE A 127 -20.07 -1.72 7.98
CA PHE A 127 -18.72 -1.20 8.12
C PHE A 127 -17.73 -1.98 7.25
N LEU A 128 -17.77 -3.32 7.32
CA LEU A 128 -16.84 -4.18 6.61
C LEU A 128 -16.93 -4.04 5.08
N TRP A 129 -18.15 -4.05 4.51
CA TRP A 129 -18.28 -3.96 3.05
C TRP A 129 -17.89 -2.56 2.55
N LYS A 130 -18.23 -1.50 3.28
CA LYS A 130 -17.88 -0.12 2.89
C LYS A 130 -16.37 0.10 2.93
N VAL A 131 -15.70 -0.33 4.00
CA VAL A 131 -14.23 -0.29 4.09
C VAL A 131 -13.59 -1.10 2.97
N LEU A 132 -14.12 -2.30 2.66
CA LEU A 132 -13.62 -3.11 1.55
C LEU A 132 -13.78 -2.41 0.20
N VAL A 133 -14.95 -1.84 -0.09
CA VAL A 133 -15.20 -1.14 -1.36
C VAL A 133 -14.28 0.06 -1.51
N ILE A 134 -14.15 0.90 -0.48
CA ILE A 134 -13.25 2.07 -0.52
C ILE A 134 -11.80 1.63 -0.73
N THR A 135 -11.35 0.63 0.02
CA THR A 135 -9.98 0.11 -0.08
C THR A 135 -9.70 -0.44 -1.48
N LEU A 136 -10.67 -1.17 -2.05
CA LEU A 136 -10.56 -1.77 -3.38
C LEU A 136 -10.54 -0.70 -4.48
N VAL A 137 -11.41 0.30 -4.42
CA VAL A 137 -11.42 1.41 -5.38
C VAL A 137 -10.15 2.26 -5.28
N SER A 138 -9.59 2.44 -4.07
CA SER A 138 -8.34 3.15 -3.85
C SER A 138 -7.13 2.42 -4.45
N CYS A 139 -7.04 1.09 -4.29
CA CYS A 139 -5.85 0.33 -4.68
C CYS A 139 -5.90 -0.25 -6.10
N LEU A 140 -7.06 -0.73 -6.54
CA LEU A 140 -7.18 -1.58 -7.72
C LEU A 140 -6.81 -0.87 -9.03
N PRO A 141 -7.23 0.38 -9.30
CA PRO A 141 -6.82 1.10 -10.51
C PRO A 141 -5.31 1.30 -10.59
N LEU A 142 -4.67 1.61 -9.46
CA LEU A 142 -3.23 1.78 -9.36
C LEU A 142 -2.49 0.48 -9.63
N TYR A 143 -3.01 -0.63 -9.09
CA TYR A 143 -2.46 -1.95 -9.34
C TYR A 143 -2.56 -2.33 -10.83
N ILE A 144 -3.70 -2.12 -11.48
CA ILE A 144 -3.88 -2.37 -12.92
C ILE A 144 -2.86 -1.55 -13.72
N LEU A 145 -2.75 -0.25 -13.46
CA LEU A 145 -1.80 0.63 -14.16
C LEU A 145 -0.36 0.14 -13.99
N LYS A 146 0.02 -0.25 -12.78
CA LYS A 146 1.36 -0.79 -12.47
C LYS A 146 1.60 -2.12 -13.19
N PHE A 147 0.63 -3.03 -13.18
CA PHE A 147 0.71 -4.32 -13.84
C PHE A 147 0.85 -4.18 -15.35
N LEU A 148 0.02 -3.34 -15.98
CA LEU A 148 0.10 -3.06 -17.42
C LEU A 148 1.46 -2.47 -17.79
N ARG A 149 1.97 -1.51 -17.01
CA ARG A 149 3.30 -0.93 -17.26
C ARG A 149 4.41 -1.97 -17.18
N LYS A 150 4.37 -2.87 -16.18
CA LYS A 150 5.35 -3.93 -16.02
C LYS A 150 5.27 -4.97 -17.14
N LYS A 151 4.07 -5.25 -17.66
CA LYS A 151 3.84 -6.19 -18.77
C LYS A 151 4.30 -5.63 -20.13
N PHE A 152 4.00 -4.37 -20.43
CA PHE A 152 4.35 -3.75 -21.72
C PHE A 152 5.77 -3.18 -21.76
N SER A 153 6.38 -2.89 -20.62
CA SER A 153 7.74 -2.35 -20.55
C SER A 153 8.51 -2.95 -19.36
N PRO A 154 8.89 -4.24 -19.45
CA PRO A 154 9.61 -4.91 -18.38
C PRO A 154 11.00 -4.29 -18.19
N PRO A 155 11.43 -4.07 -16.94
CA PRO A 155 12.74 -3.51 -16.63
C PRO A 155 13.88 -4.49 -16.95
N SER A 156 15.09 -3.97 -17.25
CA SER A 156 16.23 -4.79 -17.70
C SER A 156 16.58 -5.95 -16.77
N TYR A 157 16.51 -5.74 -15.45
CA TYR A 157 16.79 -6.77 -14.46
C TYR A 157 15.78 -7.92 -14.44
N SER A 158 14.52 -7.70 -14.87
CA SER A 158 13.52 -8.79 -14.90
C SER A 158 13.71 -9.74 -16.07
N LYS A 159 14.69 -9.49 -16.95
CA LYS A 159 15.08 -10.40 -18.04
C LYS A 159 16.17 -11.39 -17.63
N LEU A 160 16.76 -11.20 -16.44
CA LEU A 160 17.88 -11.98 -15.91
C LEU A 160 17.46 -12.97 -14.82
N SER A 161 16.16 -13.03 -14.50
CA SER A 161 15.55 -13.96 -13.54
C SER A 161 14.86 -15.12 -14.23
#